data_AF-M4CSR5-F1
#
_entry.id   AF-M4CSR5-F1
#
_cell.length_a   1.000
_cell.length_b   1.000
_cell.length_c   1.000
_cell.angle_alpha   90.00
_cell.angle_beta   90.00
_cell.angle_gamma   90.00
#
_symmetry.space_group_name_H-M   'P 1'
#
loop_
_entity.id
_entity.type
_entity.pdbx_description
1 polymer ?
#
loop_
_entity_poly.entity_id
_entity_poly.type
_entity_poly.pdbx_seq_one_letter_code
_entity_poly.pdbx_strand_id
1 'polypeptide(L)' 'MCKPSEGAFEQVFNMTNINPHKTLFYDDSTRNIQTGKRVGLHTVWVGTSHKAEGVDIALEHIHNIREALPELWDR' A
#
# COMPACT_ATOMS: atom_id res chain seq x y z
N MET A 1 -2.52 -5.28 19.01
CA MET A 1 -1.85 -5.69 17.75
C MET A 1 -1.75 -4.45 16.87
N CYS A 2 -0.60 -4.18 16.26
CA CYS A 2 -0.42 -3.04 15.35
C CYS A 2 0.55 -3.40 14.22
N LYS A 3 0.62 -2.55 13.19
CA LYS A 3 1.63 -2.67 12.13
C LYS A 3 3.04 -2.69 12.76
N PRO A 4 4.00 -3.46 12.22
CA PRO A 4 3.96 -4.21 10.96
C PRO A 4 3.50 -5.67 11.11
N SER A 5 2.79 -6.04 12.18
CA SER A 5 2.26 -7.41 12.34
C SER A 5 1.24 -7.74 11.26
N GLU A 6 1.37 -8.90 10.60
CA GLU A 6 0.40 -9.40 9.61
C GLU A 6 -1.01 -9.48 10.19
N GLY A 7 -1.14 -9.95 11.44
CA GLY A 7 -2.42 -10.05 12.13
C GLY A 7 -3.15 -8.70 12.31
N ALA A 8 -2.44 -7.56 12.30
CA ALA A 8 -3.08 -6.25 12.32
C ALA A 8 -3.78 -5.93 10.98
N PHE A 9 -3.22 -6.38 9.85
CA PHE A 9 -3.83 -6.23 8.52
C PHE A 9 -4.99 -7.21 8.35
N GLU A 10 -4.81 -8.48 8.72
CA GLU A 10 -5.85 -9.51 8.66
C GLU A 10 -7.09 -9.12 9.47
N GLN A 11 -6.91 -8.51 10.64
CA GLN A 11 -8.02 -7.96 11.42
C GLN A 11 -8.82 -6.91 10.64
N VAL A 12 -8.15 -5.98 9.96
CA VAL A 12 -8.83 -4.99 9.11
C VAL A 12 -9.57 -5.67 7.97
N PHE A 13 -8.95 -6.66 7.31
CA PHE A 13 -9.58 -7.39 6.21
C PHE A 13 -10.88 -8.08 6.65
N ASN A 14 -10.83 -8.77 7.80
CA ASN A 14 -11.98 -9.45 8.38
C ASN A 14 -13.08 -8.46 8.82
N MET A 15 -12.70 -7.31 9.37
CA MET A 15 -13.66 -6.28 9.82
C MET A 15 -14.34 -5.54 8.67
N THR A 16 -13.67 -5.41 7.53
CA THR A 16 -14.10 -4.55 6.40
C THR A 16 -14.52 -5.33 5.16
N ASN A 17 -14.31 -6.65 5.13
CA ASN A 17 -14.58 -7.54 4.00
C ASN A 17 -13.91 -7.06 2.69
N ILE A 18 -12.72 -6.44 2.79
CA ILE A 18 -11.96 -6.00 1.61
C ILE A 18 -11.17 -7.16 1.01
N ASN A 19 -11.01 -7.15 -0.31
CA ASN A 19 -10.12 -8.08 -0.99
C ASN A 19 -8.71 -7.47 -1.04
N PRO A 20 -7.70 -8.04 -0.35
CA PRO A 20 -6.36 -7.47 -0.33
C PRO A 20 -5.74 -7.35 -1.73
N HIS A 21 -5.98 -8.31 -2.61
CA HIS A 21 -5.47 -8.31 -4.00
C HIS A 21 -6.11 -7.27 -4.92
N LYS A 22 -7.09 -6.51 -4.43
CA LYS A 22 -7.71 -5.39 -5.14
C LYS A 22 -7.63 -4.09 -4.34
N THR A 23 -6.79 -4.05 -3.31
CA THR A 23 -6.69 -2.93 -2.37
C THR A 23 -5.31 -2.29 -2.47
N LEU A 24 -5.30 -0.97 -2.64
CA LEU A 24 -4.09 -0.15 -2.56
C LEU A 24 -3.77 0.19 -1.11
N PHE A 25 -2.49 0.11 -0.76
CA PHE A 25 -1.98 0.37 0.57
C PHE A 25 -0.87 1.41 0.53
N TYR A 26 -1.14 2.58 1.10
CA TYR A 26 -0.22 3.71 1.19
C TYR A 26 0.41 3.76 2.58
N ASP A 27 1.74 3.86 2.65
CA ASP A 27 2.48 4.00 3.91
C ASP A 27 3.86 4.62 3.63
N ASP A 28 4.42 5.35 4.59
CA ASP A 28 5.77 5.92 4.52
C ASP A 28 6.83 4.99 5.15
N SER A 29 6.40 3.94 5.87
CA SER A 29 7.28 2.96 6.48
C SER A 29 7.51 1.75 5.59
N THR A 30 8.77 1.53 5.19
CA THR A 30 9.17 0.33 4.43
C THR A 30 8.77 -0.98 5.09
N ARG A 31 8.84 -1.07 6.42
CA ARG A 31 8.42 -2.27 7.17
C ARG A 31 6.92 -2.56 6.99
N ASN A 32 6.09 -1.52 7.01
CA ASN A 32 4.65 -1.66 6.82
C ASN A 32 4.34 -2.03 5.37
N ILE A 33 5.03 -1.42 4.41
CA ILE A 33 4.91 -1.74 2.98
C ILE A 33 5.24 -3.21 2.71
N GLN A 34 6.35 -3.71 3.26
CA GLN A 34 6.74 -5.11 3.10
C GLN A 34 5.70 -6.08 3.67
N THR A 35 5.15 -5.80 4.87
CA THR A 35 4.06 -6.59 5.41
C THR A 35 2.82 -6.52 4.53
N GLY A 36 2.42 -5.32 4.11
CA GLY A 36 1.28 -5.11 3.21
C GLY A 36 1.41 -5.94 1.93
N LYS A 37 2.61 -5.99 1.34
CA LYS A 37 2.91 -6.79 0.16
C LYS A 37 2.74 -8.30 0.42
N ARG A 38 3.25 -8.80 1.56
CA ARG A 38 3.13 -10.22 1.94
C ARG A 38 1.68 -10.66 2.13
N VAL A 39 0.84 -9.80 2.71
CA VAL A 39 -0.59 -10.10 2.91
C VAL A 39 -1.45 -9.84 1.66
N GLY A 40 -0.83 -9.54 0.52
CA GLY A 40 -1.48 -9.49 -0.79
C GLY A 40 -1.94 -8.11 -1.26
N LEU A 41 -1.63 -7.04 -0.53
CA LEU A 41 -1.98 -5.66 -0.93
C LEU A 41 -1.09 -5.17 -2.09
N HIS A 42 -1.63 -4.25 -2.89
CA HIS A 42 -0.84 -3.44 -3.82
C HIS A 42 -0.25 -2.25 -3.09
N THR A 43 1.08 -2.11 -3.07
CA THR A 43 1.74 -1.19 -2.14
C THR A 43 2.28 0.08 -2.80
N VAL A 44 2.00 1.23 -2.16
CA VAL A 44 2.49 2.54 -2.56
C VAL A 44 3.34 3.10 -1.43
N TRP A 45 4.66 3.14 -1.64
CA TRP A 45 5.59 3.74 -0.68
C TRP A 45 5.67 5.25 -0.89
N VAL A 46 5.18 6.00 0.09
CA VAL A 46 5.10 7.47 0.03
C VAL A 46 6.32 8.10 0.69
N GLY A 47 6.83 9.20 0.13
CA GLY A 47 7.99 9.95 0.64
C GLY A 47 9.30 9.64 -0.08
N THR A 48 9.25 8.93 -1.20
CA THR A 48 10.45 8.60 -2.01
C THR A 48 10.13 8.48 -3.49
N SER A 49 11.06 8.90 -4.34
CA SER A 49 11.05 8.63 -5.78
C SER A 49 11.77 7.33 -6.15
N HIS A 50 12.53 6.74 -5.21
CA HIS A 50 13.31 5.53 -5.44
C HIS A 50 12.51 4.29 -5.05
N LYS A 51 12.22 3.44 -6.04
CA LYS A 51 11.55 2.15 -5.84
C LYS A 51 12.53 1.14 -5.24
N ALA A 52 12.20 0.62 -4.06
CA ALA A 52 12.91 -0.50 -3.45
C ALA A 52 12.31 -1.85 -3.89
N GLU A 53 13.08 -2.91 -3.70
CA GLU A 53 12.62 -4.28 -3.92
C GLU A 53 11.38 -4.59 -3.05
N GLY A 54 10.36 -5.20 -3.65
CA GLY A 54 9.12 -5.56 -2.96
C GLY A 54 8.10 -4.42 -2.79
N VAL A 55 8.33 -3.25 -3.39
CA VAL A 55 7.36 -2.15 -3.47
C VAL A 55 6.71 -2.15 -4.86
N ASP A 56 5.39 -1.97 -4.97
CA ASP A 56 4.73 -1.89 -6.28
C ASP A 56 4.91 -0.51 -6.92
N ILE A 57 4.69 0.56 -6.17
CA ILE A 57 4.78 1.95 -6.63
C ILE A 57 5.54 2.79 -5.58
N ALA A 58 6.42 3.69 -6.02
CA ALA A 58 7.04 4.71 -5.17
C ALA A 58 6.46 6.08 -5.55
N LEU A 59 6.13 6.89 -4.54
CA LEU A 59 5.51 8.20 -4.71
C LEU A 59 6.19 9.20 -3.79
N GLU A 60 6.80 10.26 -4.34
CA GLU A 60 7.52 11.23 -3.52
C GLU A 60 6.59 12.04 -2.62
N HIS A 61 5.42 12.45 -3.14
CA HIS A 61 4.41 13.19 -2.41
C HIS A 61 3.01 12.65 -2.69
N ILE A 62 2.19 12.49 -1.64
CA ILE A 62 0.81 11.98 -1.77
C ILE A 62 -0.06 12.82 -2.72
N HIS A 63 0.27 14.10 -2.89
CA HIS A 63 -0.42 15.01 -3.80
C HIS A 63 -0.30 14.59 -5.27
N ASN A 64 0.73 13.82 -5.62
CA ASN A 64 1.02 13.38 -7.00
C ASN A 64 0.28 12.08 -7.36
N ILE A 65 -0.67 11.63 -6.51
CA ILE A 65 -1.35 10.33 -6.67
C ILE A 65 -2.13 10.26 -7.99
N ARG A 66 -2.68 11.37 -8.46
CA ARG A 66 -3.49 11.41 -9.68
C ARG A 66 -2.62 11.23 -10.92
N GLU A 67 -1.44 11.84 -10.92
CA GLU A 67 -0.45 11.72 -11.98
C GLU A 67 0.21 10.33 -11.95
N ALA A 68 0.41 9.77 -10.76
CA ALA A 68 1.07 8.48 -10.58
C ALA A 68 0.15 7.27 -10.85
N LEU A 69 -1.15 7.42 -10.64
CA LEU A 69 -2.16 6.36 -10.83
C LEU A 69 -3.39 6.90 -11.58
N PRO A 70 -3.22 7.42 -12.81
CA PRO A 70 -4.31 8.04 -13.55
C PRO A 70 -5.50 7.08 -13.79
N GLU A 71 -5.22 5.78 -13.88
CA GLU A 71 -6.23 4.73 -14.09
C GLU A 71 -7.30 4.63 -13.00
N LEU A 72 -7.06 5.21 -11.81
CA LEU A 72 -8.06 5.25 -10.75
C LEU A 72 -9.07 6.40 -10.92
N TRP A 73 -8.74 7.45 -11.68
CA TRP A 73 -9.58 8.64 -11.89
C TRP A 73 -10.26 8.66 -13.25
N ASP A 74 -9.60 8.13 -14.27
CA ASP A 74 -10.13 8.14 -15.63
C ASP A 74 -11.01 6.89 -15.83
N ARG A 75 -12.33 7.08 -15.73
CA ARG A 75 -13.35 6.08 -16.02
C ARG A 75 -14.01 6.33 -17.37
#